data_AF-A0A379GHN7-F1
#
_entry.id   AF-A0A379GHN7-F1
#
_cell.length_a   1.000
_cell.length_b   1.000
_cell.length_c   1.000
_cell.angle_alpha   90.00
_cell.angle_beta   90.00
_cell.angle_gamma   90.00
#
_symmetry.space_group_name_H-M   'P 1'
#
loop_
_entity.id
_entity.type
_entity.pdbx_description
1 polymer ?
#
loop_
_entity_poly.entity_id
_entity_poly.type
_entity_poly.pdbx_seq_one_letter_code
_entity_poly.pdbx_strand_id
1 'polypeptide(L)'
;MVMAVYEYPTFATSGFSLVFFLLLGGLLWFIPVALCAAEMATVEGWQEGGVFAWVSNTLGERWGFAAISFGYLQIAIGFIPMLYFVLGALSYILDWPELNTDPLTKTIAALVILWGLALTQFGGTKYTATIAKLGFFAGILLPAIILVLLAY
;
A
#
# COMPACT_ATOMS: atom_id res chain seq x y z
N MET A 1 0.62 7.60 5.46
CA MET A 1 1.35 6.34 5.25
C MET A 1 0.60 5.26 6.03
N VAL A 2 0.01 4.28 5.34
CA VAL A 2 -0.61 3.12 6.01
C VAL A 2 0.53 2.19 6.45
N MET A 3 0.42 1.56 7.62
CA MET A 3 1.41 0.59 8.09
C MET A 3 1.61 -0.54 7.07
N ALA A 4 2.87 -0.77 6.66
CA ALA A 4 3.25 -1.77 5.67
C ALA A 4 3.59 -3.12 6.32
N VAL A 5 2.68 -3.68 7.12
CA VAL A 5 2.92 -4.98 7.81
C VAL A 5 3.22 -6.10 6.81
N TYR A 6 2.66 -6.02 5.62
CA TYR A 6 2.92 -6.96 4.53
C TYR A 6 4.36 -6.91 4.00
N GLU A 7 5.13 -5.85 4.27
CA GLU A 7 6.54 -5.71 3.86
C GLU A 7 7.53 -6.16 4.96
N TYR A 8 7.05 -6.37 6.19
CA TYR A 8 7.91 -6.74 7.32
C TYR A 8 8.72 -8.03 7.09
N PRO A 9 8.17 -9.11 6.49
CA PRO A 9 8.96 -10.29 6.18
C PRO A 9 10.16 -9.97 5.27
N THR A 10 9.95 -9.13 4.26
CA THR A 10 11.02 -8.71 3.35
C THR A 10 12.04 -7.82 4.05
N PHE A 11 11.63 -6.89 4.91
CA PHE A 11 12.57 -6.09 5.71
C PHE A 11 13.40 -6.95 6.66
N ALA A 12 12.81 -7.99 7.24
CA ALA A 12 13.52 -8.92 8.13
C ALA A 12 14.67 -9.66 7.42
N THR A 13 14.59 -9.89 6.10
CA THR A 13 15.69 -10.51 5.32
C THR A 13 16.98 -9.69 5.34
N SER A 14 16.88 -8.38 5.57
CA SER A 14 18.04 -7.49 5.70
C SER A 14 18.64 -7.48 7.11
N GLY A 15 18.01 -8.16 8.08
CA GLY A 15 18.42 -8.17 9.48
C GLY A 15 18.54 -6.75 10.05
N PHE A 16 19.56 -6.49 10.87
CA PHE A 16 19.75 -5.17 11.49
C PHE A 16 19.99 -4.03 10.48
N SER A 17 20.44 -4.34 9.26
CA SER A 17 20.63 -3.32 8.22
C SER A 17 19.33 -2.64 7.77
N LEU A 18 18.16 -3.20 8.10
CA LEU A 18 16.87 -2.54 7.87
C LEU A 18 16.81 -1.15 8.52
N VAL A 19 17.45 -0.96 9.69
CA VAL A 19 17.46 0.34 10.39
C VAL A 19 18.19 1.38 9.55
N PHE A 20 19.32 0.99 8.94
CA PHE A 20 20.06 1.86 8.03
C PHE A 20 19.22 2.25 6.81
N PHE A 21 18.55 1.28 6.16
CA PHE A 21 17.70 1.57 4.99
C PHE A 21 16.49 2.44 5.32
N LEU A 22 15.86 2.24 6.49
CA LEU A 22 14.75 3.07 6.95
C LEU A 22 15.19 4.51 7.24
N LEU A 23 16.36 4.70 7.88
CA LEU A 23 16.91 6.04 8.12
C LEU A 23 17.28 6.73 6.80
N LEU A 24 17.90 5.99 5.88
CA LEU A 24 18.28 6.51 4.56
C LEU A 24 17.04 6.90 3.74
N GLY A 25 16.03 6.03 3.68
CA GLY A 25 14.75 6.31 3.02
C GLY A 25 13.99 7.47 3.68
N GLY A 26 14.04 7.56 5.01
CA GLY A 26 13.44 8.68 5.76
C GLY A 26 14.08 10.02 5.43
N LEU A 27 15.40 10.11 5.55
CA LEU A 27 16.14 11.37 5.42
C LEU A 27 16.33 11.82 3.98
N LEU A 28 16.67 10.90 3.07
CA LEU A 28 17.05 11.25 1.69
C LEU A 28 15.89 11.18 0.69
N TRP A 29 14.77 10.56 1.06
CA TRP A 29 13.63 10.40 0.15
C TRP A 29 12.33 10.94 0.76
N PHE A 30 11.90 10.45 1.92
CA PHE A 30 10.62 10.81 2.51
C PHE A 30 10.52 12.30 2.86
N ILE A 31 11.51 12.84 3.59
CA ILE A 31 11.53 14.26 3.97
C ILE A 31 11.58 15.17 2.74
N PRO A 32 12.50 15.00 1.77
CA PRO A 32 12.55 15.84 0.58
C PRO A 32 11.26 15.80 -0.23
N VAL A 33 10.69 14.61 -0.47
CA VAL A 33 9.44 14.45 -1.23
C VAL A 33 8.28 15.15 -0.51
N ALA A 34 8.16 14.98 0.80
CA ALA A 34 7.10 15.60 1.58
C ALA A 34 7.18 17.13 1.58
N LEU A 35 8.39 17.70 1.71
CA LEU A 35 8.59 19.15 1.71
C LEU A 35 8.24 19.77 0.34
N CYS A 36 8.76 19.21 -0.76
CA CYS A 36 8.45 19.70 -2.10
C CYS A 36 6.96 19.55 -2.45
N ALA A 37 6.36 18.41 -2.09
CA ALA A 37 4.93 18.19 -2.31
C ALA A 37 4.07 19.17 -1.50
N ALA A 38 4.46 19.47 -0.25
CA ALA A 38 3.75 20.43 0.58
C ALA A 38 3.84 21.86 0.01
N GLU A 39 5.01 22.29 -0.45
CA GLU A 39 5.18 23.60 -1.07
C GLU A 39 4.29 23.73 -2.32
N MET A 40 4.35 22.76 -3.24
CA MET A 40 3.52 22.76 -4.45
C MET A 40 2.01 22.69 -4.16
N ALA A 41 1.61 21.98 -3.09
CA ALA A 41 0.21 21.89 -2.66
C ALA A 41 -0.35 23.22 -2.13
N THR A 42 0.51 24.14 -1.68
CA THR A 42 0.10 25.43 -1.11
C THR A 42 0.09 26.59 -2.11
N VAL A 43 0.53 26.36 -3.35
CA VAL A 43 0.49 27.37 -4.42
C VAL A 43 -0.96 27.70 -4.79
N GLU A 44 -1.26 28.99 -4.92
CA GLU A 44 -2.60 29.46 -5.26
C GLU A 44 -3.04 28.97 -6.64
N GLY A 45 -4.20 28.30 -6.70
CA GLY A 45 -4.75 27.69 -7.91
C GLY A 45 -4.30 26.23 -8.14
N TRP A 46 -3.41 25.68 -7.32
CA TRP A 46 -2.88 24.30 -7.48
C TRP A 46 -3.40 23.33 -6.42
N GLN A 47 -4.16 23.80 -5.45
CA GLN A 47 -4.48 23.06 -4.22
C GLN A 47 -5.35 21.81 -4.48
N GLU A 48 -6.28 21.88 -5.44
CA GLU A 48 -7.24 20.79 -5.70
C GLU A 48 -6.75 19.77 -6.74
N GLY A 49 -5.70 20.08 -7.50
CA GLY A 49 -5.29 19.26 -8.64
C GLY A 49 -4.22 18.21 -8.35
N GLY A 50 -3.64 18.21 -7.15
CA GLY A 50 -2.62 17.25 -6.73
C GLY A 50 -1.41 17.19 -7.67
N VAL A 51 -0.77 16.02 -7.74
CA VAL A 51 0.45 15.81 -8.57
C VAL A 51 0.22 16.13 -10.04
N PHE A 52 -0.99 15.91 -10.57
CA PHE A 52 -1.32 16.30 -11.94
C PHE A 52 -1.16 17.81 -12.13
N ALA A 53 -1.77 18.63 -11.29
CA ALA A 53 -1.66 20.09 -11.41
C ALA A 53 -0.24 20.58 -11.18
N TRP A 54 0.46 20.05 -10.18
CA TRP A 54 1.82 20.52 -9.87
C TRP A 54 2.79 20.29 -11.03
N VAL A 55 2.70 19.11 -11.66
CA VAL A 55 3.56 18.76 -12.80
C VAL A 55 3.08 19.41 -14.09
N SER A 56 1.77 19.49 -14.34
CA SER A 56 1.22 20.16 -15.53
C SER A 56 1.58 21.65 -15.58
N ASN A 57 1.51 22.34 -14.44
CA ASN A 57 1.81 23.77 -14.38
C ASN A 57 3.31 24.09 -14.45
N THR A 58 4.19 23.14 -14.13
CA THR A 58 5.65 23.36 -14.12
C THR A 58 6.35 22.83 -15.37
N LEU A 59 5.94 21.64 -15.85
CA LEU A 59 6.60 20.92 -16.94
C LEU A 59 5.71 20.77 -18.18
N GLY A 60 4.41 21.07 -18.06
CA GLY A 60 3.43 21.00 -19.14
C GLY A 60 2.49 19.78 -19.04
N GLU A 61 1.34 19.87 -19.70
CA GLU A 61 0.21 18.94 -19.57
C GLU A 61 0.58 17.47 -19.87
N ARG A 62 1.44 17.22 -20.88
CA ARG A 62 1.89 15.86 -21.22
C ARG A 62 2.59 15.17 -20.05
N TRP A 63 3.38 15.91 -19.28
CA TRP A 63 4.13 15.39 -18.14
C TRP A 63 3.24 15.24 -16.91
N GLY A 64 2.29 16.15 -16.71
CA GLY A 64 1.31 15.99 -15.65
C GLY A 64 0.43 14.76 -15.84
N PHE A 65 -0.01 14.50 -17.08
CA PHE A 65 -0.74 13.28 -17.42
C PHE A 65 0.09 12.02 -17.14
N ALA A 66 1.37 12.01 -17.50
CA ALA A 66 2.26 10.89 -17.19
C ALA A 66 2.42 10.69 -15.67
N ALA A 67 2.60 11.77 -14.90
CA ALA A 67 2.81 11.71 -13.46
C ALA A 67 1.60 11.12 -12.72
N ILE A 68 0.38 11.57 -13.03
CA ILE A 68 -0.83 11.01 -12.42
C ILE A 68 -1.08 9.56 -12.86
N SER A 69 -0.76 9.23 -14.11
CA SER A 69 -0.86 7.87 -14.63
C SER A 69 0.07 6.91 -13.89
N PHE A 70 1.29 7.34 -13.56
CA PHE A 70 2.19 6.52 -12.73
C PHE A 70 1.65 6.30 -11.32
N GLY A 71 1.01 7.30 -10.70
CA GLY A 71 0.33 7.12 -9.42
C GLY A 71 -0.77 6.05 -9.47
N TYR A 72 -1.56 6.03 -10.54
CA TYR A 72 -2.58 5.00 -10.76
C TYR A 72 -1.98 3.61 -11.02
N LEU A 73 -1.03 3.52 -11.95
CA LEU A 73 -0.40 2.24 -12.34
C LEU A 73 0.38 1.60 -11.18
N GLN A 74 1.03 2.42 -10.35
CA GLN A 74 1.75 1.96 -9.17
C GLN A 74 0.82 1.27 -8.17
N ILE A 75 -0.41 1.77 -7.97
CA ILE A 75 -1.40 1.09 -7.13
C ILE A 75 -1.90 -0.20 -7.78
N ALA A 76 -2.13 -0.20 -9.10
CA ALA A 76 -2.57 -1.40 -9.81
C ALA A 76 -1.60 -2.59 -9.65
N ILE A 77 -0.29 -2.32 -9.73
CA ILE A 77 0.76 -3.33 -9.49
C ILE A 77 0.96 -3.56 -7.99
N GLY A 78 0.94 -2.49 -7.18
CA GLY A 78 1.12 -2.51 -5.73
C GLY A 78 0.05 -3.29 -4.97
N PHE A 79 -1.04 -3.66 -5.63
CA PHE A 79 -2.06 -4.55 -5.08
C PHE A 79 -1.58 -6.01 -4.96
N ILE A 80 -0.61 -6.43 -5.79
CA ILE A 80 -0.13 -7.83 -5.83
C ILE A 80 0.50 -8.26 -4.49
N PRO A 81 1.44 -7.50 -3.88
CA PRO A 81 1.97 -7.83 -2.55
C PRO A 81 0.89 -7.96 -1.47
N MET A 82 -0.14 -7.11 -1.52
CA MET A 82 -1.26 -7.17 -0.55
C MET A 82 -2.06 -8.46 -0.72
N LEU A 83 -2.34 -8.88 -1.95
CA LEU A 83 -3.01 -10.16 -2.22
C LEU A 83 -2.18 -11.35 -1.73
N TYR A 84 -0.86 -11.32 -1.91
CA TYR A 84 0.01 -12.38 -1.40
C TYR A 84 0.03 -12.44 0.12
N PHE A 85 -0.03 -11.29 0.79
CA PHE A 85 -0.18 -11.24 2.25
C PHE A 85 -1.50 -11.86 2.70
N VAL A 86 -2.62 -11.53 2.03
CA VAL A 86 -3.93 -12.13 2.33
C VAL A 86 -3.90 -13.65 2.14
N LEU A 87 -3.35 -14.13 1.02
CA LEU A 87 -3.25 -15.56 0.75
C LEU A 87 -2.33 -16.28 1.74
N GLY A 88 -1.23 -15.64 2.15
CA GLY A 88 -0.35 -16.15 3.20
C GLY A 88 -1.09 -16.29 4.54
N ALA A 89 -1.86 -15.28 4.94
CA ALA A 89 -2.68 -15.35 6.15
C ALA A 89 -3.76 -16.44 6.06
N LEU A 90 -4.46 -16.55 4.92
CA LEU A 90 -5.46 -17.58 4.69
C LEU A 90 -4.86 -18.99 4.69
N SER A 91 -3.65 -19.15 4.15
CA SER A 91 -2.92 -20.42 4.15
C SER A 91 -2.70 -20.94 5.58
N TYR A 92 -2.34 -20.06 6.51
CA TYR A 92 -2.20 -20.41 7.93
C TYR A 92 -3.53 -20.68 8.62
N ILE A 93 -4.59 -19.92 8.31
CA ILE A 93 -5.91 -20.08 8.95
C ILE A 93 -6.60 -21.38 8.52
N LEU A 94 -6.48 -21.75 7.24
CA LEU A 94 -7.16 -22.89 6.64
C LEU A 94 -6.33 -24.18 6.63
N ASP A 95 -5.12 -24.14 7.18
CA ASP A 95 -4.12 -25.22 7.07
C ASP A 95 -3.93 -25.70 5.62
N TRP A 96 -3.89 -24.72 4.70
CA TRP A 96 -3.84 -24.95 3.26
C TRP A 96 -2.53 -24.35 2.68
N PRO A 97 -1.39 -25.08 2.74
CA PRO A 97 -0.08 -24.55 2.36
C PRO A 97 0.03 -24.21 0.86
N GLU A 98 -0.71 -24.89 -0.01
CA GLU A 98 -0.71 -24.68 -1.46
C GLU A 98 -1.16 -23.26 -1.85
N LEU A 99 -1.94 -22.55 -1.00
CA LEU A 99 -2.27 -21.14 -1.22
C LEU A 99 -1.02 -20.23 -1.29
N ASN A 100 0.08 -20.65 -0.66
CA ASN A 100 1.31 -19.85 -0.62
C ASN A 100 2.45 -20.47 -1.44
N THR A 101 2.46 -21.79 -1.64
CA THR A 101 3.55 -22.52 -2.31
C THR A 101 3.26 -22.84 -3.78
N ASP A 102 2.03 -23.18 -4.16
CA ASP A 102 1.68 -23.53 -5.54
C ASP A 102 1.28 -22.27 -6.34
N PRO A 103 2.04 -21.88 -7.39
CA PRO A 103 1.76 -20.66 -8.14
C PRO A 103 0.39 -20.64 -8.81
N LEU A 104 -0.11 -21.80 -9.25
CA LEU A 104 -1.39 -21.89 -9.96
C LEU A 104 -2.56 -21.67 -9.00
N THR A 105 -2.57 -22.38 -7.87
CA THR A 105 -3.54 -22.19 -6.79
C THR A 105 -3.52 -20.75 -6.27
N LYS A 106 -2.32 -20.21 -6.01
CA LYS A 106 -2.14 -18.82 -5.56
C LYS A 106 -2.73 -17.81 -6.56
N THR A 107 -2.50 -18.01 -7.85
CA THR A 107 -3.00 -17.10 -8.90
C THR A 107 -4.53 -17.15 -9.01
N ILE A 108 -5.11 -18.34 -9.01
CA ILE A 108 -6.57 -18.50 -9.08
C ILE A 108 -7.23 -17.88 -7.83
N ALA A 109 -6.70 -18.16 -6.64
CA ALA A 109 -7.21 -17.60 -5.40
C ALA A 109 -7.08 -16.07 -5.37
N ALA A 110 -5.96 -15.51 -5.84
CA ALA A 110 -5.76 -14.06 -5.96
C ALA A 110 -6.81 -13.41 -6.87
N LEU A 111 -7.09 -14.02 -8.03
CA LEU A 111 -8.11 -13.52 -8.96
C LEU A 111 -9.51 -13.57 -8.38
N VAL A 112 -9.86 -14.66 -7.67
CA VAL A 112 -11.16 -14.79 -6.98
C VAL A 112 -11.33 -13.69 -5.93
N ILE A 113 -10.31 -13.42 -5.12
CA ILE A 113 -10.35 -12.37 -4.10
C ILE A 113 -10.45 -10.99 -4.76
N LEU A 114 -9.61 -10.71 -5.76
CA LEU A 114 -9.60 -9.42 -6.46
C LEU A 114 -10.97 -9.10 -7.07
N TRP A 115 -11.53 -10.04 -7.84
CA TRP A 115 -12.82 -9.82 -8.50
C TRP A 115 -13.98 -9.85 -7.50
N GLY A 116 -13.90 -10.69 -6.45
CA GLY A 116 -14.85 -10.65 -5.35
C GLY A 116 -14.92 -9.26 -4.70
N LEU A 117 -13.77 -8.66 -4.38
CA LEU A 117 -13.69 -7.30 -3.85
C LEU A 117 -14.20 -6.27 -4.85
N ALA A 118 -13.81 -6.36 -6.12
CA ALA A 118 -14.26 -5.43 -7.16
C ALA A 118 -15.79 -5.42 -7.27
N LEU A 119 -16.44 -6.58 -7.28
CA LEU A 119 -17.90 -6.70 -7.31
C LEU A 119 -18.56 -6.04 -6.08
N THR A 120 -17.96 -6.13 -4.89
CA THR A 120 -18.49 -5.42 -3.72
C THR A 120 -18.41 -3.90 -3.86
N GLN A 121 -17.38 -3.38 -4.52
CA GLN A 121 -17.18 -1.94 -4.69
C GLN A 121 -18.06 -1.34 -5.79
N PHE A 122 -18.47 -2.12 -6.79
CA PHE A 122 -19.41 -1.64 -7.81
C PHE A 122 -20.79 -1.26 -7.25
N GLY A 123 -21.19 -1.83 -6.10
CA GLY A 123 -22.42 -1.47 -5.39
C GLY A 123 -22.36 -0.11 -4.65
N GLY A 124 -21.22 0.59 -4.69
CA GLY A 124 -20.99 1.88 -4.05
C GLY A 124 -20.04 1.83 -2.86
N THR A 125 -19.44 2.96 -2.51
CA THR A 125 -18.34 3.07 -1.53
C THR A 125 -18.76 3.55 -0.14
N LYS A 126 -20.08 3.61 0.13
CA LYS A 126 -20.65 4.17 1.37
C LYS A 126 -20.06 3.56 2.64
N TYR A 127 -19.82 2.25 2.64
CA TYR A 127 -19.32 1.50 3.81
C TYR A 127 -17.80 1.32 3.81
N THR A 128 -17.12 1.60 2.70
CA THR A 128 -15.69 1.31 2.52
C THR A 128 -14.83 2.02 3.56
N ALA A 129 -15.14 3.28 3.87
CA ALA A 129 -14.38 4.04 4.88
C ALA A 129 -14.55 3.47 6.30
N THR A 130 -15.76 3.02 6.66
CA THR A 130 -16.03 2.44 8.00
C THR A 130 -15.37 1.07 8.13
N ILE A 131 -15.48 0.23 7.11
CA ILE A 131 -14.84 -1.09 7.07
C ILE A 131 -13.32 -0.94 7.15
N ALA A 132 -12.74 0.00 6.40
CA ALA A 132 -11.30 0.26 6.45
C ALA A 132 -10.83 0.73 7.84
N LYS A 133 -11.57 1.61 8.51
CA LYS A 133 -11.25 2.05 9.88
C LYS A 133 -11.28 0.89 10.86
N LEU A 134 -12.36 0.11 10.87
CA LEU A 134 -12.49 -1.03 11.78
C LEU A 134 -11.44 -2.10 11.48
N GLY A 135 -11.21 -2.41 10.20
CA GLY A 135 -10.20 -3.35 9.74
C GLY A 135 -8.78 -2.91 10.08
N PHE A 136 -8.48 -1.61 10.04
CA PHE A 136 -7.18 -1.09 10.48
C PHE A 136 -6.95 -1.34 11.97
N PHE A 137 -7.91 -1.00 12.83
CA PHE A 137 -7.76 -1.20 14.28
C PHE A 137 -7.70 -2.69 14.65
N ALA A 138 -8.65 -3.48 14.16
CA ALA A 138 -8.75 -4.90 14.53
C ALA A 138 -7.71 -5.78 13.82
N GLY A 139 -7.41 -5.50 12.55
CA GLY A 139 -6.61 -6.37 11.68
C GLY A 139 -5.15 -5.96 11.51
N ILE A 140 -4.77 -4.72 11.85
CA ILE A 140 -3.39 -4.24 11.71
C ILE A 140 -2.82 -3.80 13.06
N LEU A 141 -3.49 -2.85 13.72
CA LEU A 141 -2.96 -2.24 14.94
C LEU A 141 -2.93 -3.23 16.11
N LEU A 142 -4.00 -3.99 16.31
CA LEU A 142 -4.06 -5.00 17.38
C LEU A 142 -3.00 -6.12 17.17
N PRO A 143 -2.88 -6.77 16.00
CA PRO A 143 -1.80 -7.75 15.76
C PRO A 143 -0.40 -7.18 15.92
N ALA A 144 -0.16 -5.93 15.49
CA ALA A 144 1.15 -5.29 15.67
C ALA A 144 1.52 -5.11 17.15
N ILE A 145 0.57 -4.70 18.00
CA ILE A 145 0.79 -4.61 19.45
C ILE A 145 1.08 -5.98 20.05
N ILE A 146 0.28 -7.00 19.69
CA ILE A 146 0.48 -8.38 20.17
C ILE A 146 1.88 -8.87 19.80
N LEU A 147 2.32 -8.63 18.55
CA LEU A 147 3.65 -9.01 18.09
C LEU A 147 4.76 -8.33 18.89
N VAL A 148 4.64 -7.03 19.17
CA VAL A 148 5.64 -6.31 19.98
C VAL A 148 5.69 -6.82 21.42
N LEU A 149 4.54 -7.14 22.01
CA LEU A 149 4.45 -7.67 23.38
C LEU A 149 5.01 -9.10 23.49
N LEU A 150 4.80 -9.95 22.48
CA LEU A 150 5.33 -11.31 22.43
C LEU A 150 6.80 -11.40 21.98
N ALA A 151 7.34 -10.33 21.39
CA ALA A 151 8.73 -10.29 20.95
C ALA A 151 9.73 -10.10 22.11
N TYR A 152 9.23 -9.84 23.33
CA TYR A 152 9.97 -9.84 24.59
C TYR A 152 9.80 -11.18 25.33
#